data_AF-A0A4R1HTP6-F1
#
_entry.id   AF-A0A4R1HTP6-F1
#
_cell.length_a   1.000
_cell.length_b   1.000
_cell.length_c   1.000
_cell.angle_alpha   90.00
_cell.angle_beta   90.00
_cell.angle_gamma   90.00
#
_symmetry.space_group_name_H-M   'P 1'
#
loop_
_entity.id
_entity.type
_entity.pdbx_description
1 polymer ?
#
loop_
_entity_poly.entity_id
_entity_poly.type
_entity_poly.pdbx_seq_one_letter_code
_entity_poly.pdbx_strand_id
1 'polypeptide(L)'
;MIRPDGSTTRSCYAASRSGDPTPTAAINVYRVNSGTPAAFVRATAGGRPLPGVGEAAVLLDTVGGTTLQVATARYLITVNVVDAAPSAERWTTAGRAVAAVATRP
;
A
#
# COMPACT_ATOMS: atom_id res chain seq x y z
N MET A 1 -16.50 -9.41 4.10
CA MET A 1 -17.11 -8.63 5.20
C MET A 1 -17.11 -7.17 4.79
N ILE A 2 -18.28 -6.53 4.72
CA ILE A 2 -18.41 -5.09 4.45
C ILE A 2 -18.21 -4.39 5.80
N ARG A 3 -17.32 -3.40 5.87
CA ARG A 3 -17.13 -2.63 7.10
C ARG A 3 -18.33 -1.68 7.32
N PRO A 4 -18.62 -1.25 8.57
CA PRO A 4 -19.78 -0.40 8.88
C PRO A 4 -19.89 0.90 8.08
N ASP A 5 -18.77 1.35 7.51
CA ASP A 5 -18.67 2.55 6.66
C ASP A 5 -18.98 2.29 5.17
N GLY A 6 -19.36 1.06 4.80
CA GLY A 6 -19.63 0.65 3.42
C GLY A 6 -18.38 0.21 2.64
N SER A 7 -17.19 0.27 3.24
CA SER A 7 -15.97 -0.15 2.53
C SER A 7 -15.94 -1.66 2.32
N THR A 8 -15.51 -2.06 1.14
CA THR A 8 -15.17 -3.45 0.82
C THR A 8 -13.65 -3.57 0.73
N THR A 9 -13.09 -4.58 1.39
CA THR A 9 -11.65 -4.89 1.33
C THR A 9 -11.42 -6.07 0.40
N ARG A 10 -10.49 -5.94 -0.54
CA ARG A 10 -9.90 -7.07 -1.25
C ARG A 10 -8.44 -7.18 -0.82
N SER A 11 -8.05 -8.37 -0.38
CA SER A 11 -6.69 -8.66 0.09
C SER A 11 -6.06 -9.72 -0.80
N CYS A 12 -4.81 -9.49 -1.21
CA CYS A 12 -3.99 -10.45 -1.93
C CYS A 12 -2.73 -10.70 -1.10
N TYR A 13 -2.36 -11.98 -0.98
CA TYR A 13 -1.13 -12.41 -0.31
C TYR A 13 -0.25 -13.10 -1.35
N ALA A 14 1.02 -12.70 -1.41
CA ALA A 14 2.02 -13.39 -2.20
C ALA A 14 3.00 -14.09 -1.25
N ALA A 15 3.15 -15.40 -1.41
CA ALA A 15 4.13 -16.22 -0.72
C ALA A 15 4.92 -17.05 -1.74
N SER A 16 6.24 -17.12 -1.60
CA SER A 16 7.09 -18.06 -2.35
C SER A 16 7.19 -19.40 -1.60
N ARG A 17 7.42 -20.51 -2.32
CA ARG A 17 7.48 -21.86 -1.73
C ARG A 17 8.89 -22.26 -1.26
N SER A 18 8.93 -22.69 0.01
CA SER A 18 9.89 -23.47 0.83
C SER A 18 11.41 -23.38 0.59
N GLY A 19 12.14 -22.94 1.63
CA GLY A 19 13.57 -23.19 1.83
C GLY A 19 14.28 -22.15 2.72
N ASP A 20 13.80 -20.91 2.69
CA ASP A 20 14.33 -19.75 3.43
C ASP A 20 13.15 -18.96 4.03
N PRO A 21 13.29 -18.27 5.19
CA PRO A 21 12.27 -17.34 5.69
C PRO A 21 12.10 -16.22 4.66
N THR A 22 11.10 -16.38 3.79
CA THR A 22 10.94 -15.52 2.62
C THR A 22 10.08 -14.32 3.01
N PRO A 23 10.44 -13.09 2.59
CA PRO A 23 9.64 -11.91 2.88
C PRO A 23 8.21 -12.10 2.37
N THR A 24 7.24 -12.09 3.28
CA THR A 24 5.83 -12.17 2.92
C THR A 24 5.31 -10.75 2.70
N ALA A 25 4.67 -10.51 1.55
CA ALA A 25 4.04 -9.23 1.26
C ALA A 25 2.51 -9.34 1.38
N ALA A 26 1.91 -8.45 2.17
CA ALA A 26 0.47 -8.27 2.25
C ALA A 26 0.07 -7.03 1.45
N ILE A 27 -0.83 -7.22 0.48
CA ILE A 27 -1.36 -6.13 -0.34
C ILE A 27 -2.87 -6.03 -0.10
N ASN A 28 -3.32 -4.86 0.33
CA ASN A 28 -4.74 -4.57 0.48
C ASN A 28 -5.15 -3.43 -0.43
N VAL A 29 -6.29 -3.58 -1.08
CA VAL A 29 -6.86 -2.59 -2.00
C VAL A 29 -8.21 -2.15 -1.45
N TYR A 30 -8.35 -0.84 -1.26
CA TYR A 30 -9.52 -0.20 -0.69
C TYR A 30 -10.11 0.81 -1.65
N ARG A 31 -11.44 0.85 -1.72
CA ARG A 31 -12.14 2.09 -2.09
C ARG A 31 -12.38 2.89 -0.82
N VAL A 32 -12.15 4.19 -0.89
CA VAL A 32 -12.49 5.09 0.21
C VAL A 32 -13.98 5.43 0.14
N ASN A 33 -14.65 5.53 1.29
CA ASN A 33 -16.09 5.80 1.34
C ASN A 33 -16.42 7.29 1.24
N SER A 34 -15.45 8.16 1.52
CA SER A 34 -15.58 9.60 1.42
C SER A 34 -14.22 10.23 1.09
N GLY A 35 -14.26 11.41 0.46
CA GLY A 35 -13.06 12.11 0.00
C GLY A 35 -12.33 11.38 -1.13
N THR A 36 -11.03 11.66 -1.29
CA THR A 36 -10.18 11.00 -2.29
C THR A 36 -9.12 10.14 -1.61
N PRO A 37 -8.66 9.04 -2.25
CA PRO A 37 -7.53 8.27 -1.74
C PRO A 37 -6.29 9.15 -1.46
N ALA A 38 -6.04 10.15 -2.31
CA ALA A 38 -4.92 11.06 -2.15
C ALA A 38 -5.03 11.96 -0.91
N ALA A 39 -6.24 12.44 -0.58
CA ALA A 39 -6.47 13.21 0.65
C ALA A 39 -6.21 12.35 1.90
N PHE A 40 -6.63 11.08 1.88
CA PHE A 40 -6.38 10.14 2.99
C PHE A 40 -4.87 9.93 3.21
N VAL A 41 -4.12 9.68 2.14
CA VAL A 41 -2.66 9.48 2.24
C VAL A 41 -1.96 10.74 2.76
N ARG A 42 -2.32 11.92 2.26
CA ARG A 42 -1.71 13.20 2.68
C ARG A 42 -2.02 13.54 4.14
N ALA A 43 -3.15 13.07 4.67
CA ALA A 43 -3.52 13.26 6.07
C ALA A 43 -2.82 12.29 7.04
N THR A 44 -2.01 11.35 6.54
CA THR A 44 -1.34 10.36 7.39
C THR A 44 -0.24 11.01 8.23
N ALA A 45 -0.50 11.15 9.54
CA ALA A 45 0.46 11.70 10.49
C ALA A 45 1.67 10.77 10.67
N GLY A 46 2.87 11.36 10.79
CA GLY A 46 4.12 10.61 11.03
C GLY A 46 4.64 9.81 9.84
N GLY A 47 3.96 9.86 8.69
CA GLY A 47 4.40 9.20 7.48
C GLY A 47 5.49 9.97 6.73
N ARG A 48 6.43 9.25 6.12
CA ARG A 48 7.45 9.79 5.22
C ARG A 48 6.93 9.80 3.77
N PRO A 49 6.69 10.98 3.15
CA PRO A 49 6.17 11.04 1.79
C PRO A 49 7.10 10.37 0.78
N LEU A 50 6.51 9.75 -0.24
CA LEU A 50 7.21 9.12 -1.34
C LEU A 50 6.81 9.80 -2.66
N PRO A 51 7.50 10.89 -3.06
CA PRO A 51 7.10 11.68 -4.23
C PRO A 51 7.23 10.91 -5.54
N GLY A 52 6.41 11.26 -6.53
CA GLY A 52 6.43 10.64 -7.86
C GLY A 52 5.89 9.19 -7.89
N VAL A 53 5.05 8.83 -6.92
CA VAL A 53 4.36 7.54 -6.83
C VAL A 53 2.86 7.78 -6.67
N GLY A 54 2.06 7.33 -7.64
CA GLY A 54 0.61 7.53 -7.66
C GLY A 54 0.22 9.02 -7.60
N GLU A 55 -0.98 9.32 -7.11
CA GLU A 55 -1.42 10.69 -6.81
C GLU A 55 -0.88 11.20 -5.46
N ALA A 56 -0.60 10.26 -4.56
CA ALA A 56 0.10 10.47 -3.29
C ALA A 56 0.63 9.12 -2.80
N ALA A 57 1.77 9.11 -2.13
CA ALA A 57 2.25 7.92 -1.45
C ALA A 57 3.03 8.29 -0.18
N VAL A 58 2.99 7.40 0.81
CA VAL A 58 3.66 7.59 2.08
C VAL A 58 4.15 6.25 2.63
N LEU A 59 5.32 6.25 3.26
CA LEU A 59 5.82 5.15 4.08
C LEU A 59 5.48 5.45 5.54
N LEU A 60 4.89 4.48 6.24
CA LEU A 60 4.61 4.57 7.67
C LEU A 60 5.11 3.32 8.36
N ASP A 61 5.61 3.46 9.57
CA ASP A 61 5.97 2.32 10.41
C ASP A 61 4.73 1.86 11.17
N THR A 62 4.35 0.60 10.97
CA THR A 62 3.22 -0.05 11.64
C THR A 62 3.73 -1.16 12.54
N VAL A 63 2.84 -1.74 13.36
CA VAL A 63 3.17 -2.91 14.19
C VAL A 63 3.74 -4.07 13.36
N GLY A 64 3.31 -4.21 12.09
CA GLY A 64 3.76 -5.26 11.18
C GLY A 64 4.98 -4.90 10.32
N GLY A 65 5.67 -3.79 10.62
CA GLY A 65 6.77 -3.26 9.82
C GLY A 65 6.39 -2.04 8.98
N THR A 66 7.35 -1.56 8.17
CA THR A 66 7.12 -0.43 7.27
C THR A 66 6.08 -0.79 6.22
N THR A 67 4.97 -0.05 6.21
CA THR A 67 3.90 -0.15 5.23
C THR A 67 3.97 1.03 4.27
N LEU A 68 3.89 0.74 2.98
CA LEU A 68 3.66 1.72 1.93
C LEU A 68 2.16 1.89 1.70
N GLN A 69 1.68 3.13 1.72
CA GLN A 69 0.37 3.49 1.20
C GLN A 69 0.52 4.24 -0.12
N VAL A 70 -0.27 3.85 -1.12
CA VAL A 70 -0.32 4.47 -2.45
C VAL A 70 -1.76 4.85 -2.77
N ALA A 71 -1.98 6.11 -3.08
CA ALA A 71 -3.22 6.61 -3.63
C ALA A 71 -3.16 6.60 -5.17
N THR A 72 -4.25 6.12 -5.75
CA THR A 72 -4.58 6.26 -7.17
C THR A 72 -5.91 6.99 -7.28
N ALA A 73 -6.32 7.32 -8.50
CA ALA A 73 -7.61 7.97 -8.75
C ALA A 73 -8.82 7.22 -8.14
N ARG A 74 -8.72 5.89 -7.96
CA ARG A 74 -9.84 5.05 -7.53
C ARG A 74 -9.61 4.29 -6.22
N TYR A 75 -8.35 4.02 -5.89
CA TYR A 75 -8.01 3.10 -4.82
C TYR A 75 -6.93 3.65 -3.91
N LEU A 76 -7.08 3.36 -2.62
CA LEU A 76 -6.02 3.36 -1.64
C LEU A 76 -5.44 1.94 -1.59
N ILE A 77 -4.14 1.80 -1.78
CA ILE A 77 -3.46 0.52 -1.79
C ILE A 77 -2.40 0.51 -0.70
N THR A 78 -2.36 -0.54 0.11
CA THR A 78 -1.34 -0.71 1.15
C THR A 78 -0.48 -1.92 0.85
N VAL A 79 0.84 -1.77 0.94
CA VAL A 79 1.81 -2.85 0.80
C VAL A 79 2.63 -2.92 2.08
N ASN A 80 2.53 -4.04 2.80
CA ASN A 80 3.40 -4.33 3.93
C ASN A 80 4.32 -5.49 3.57
N VAL A 81 5.60 -5.41 3.95
CA VAL A 81 6.55 -6.51 3.81
C VAL A 81 6.96 -6.96 5.20
N VAL A 82 6.56 -8.18 5.56
CA VAL A 82 6.83 -8.78 6.87
C VAL A 82 8.29 -9.21 6.95
N ASP A 83 8.91 -8.96 8.11
CA ASP A 83 10.29 -9.36 8.45
C ASP A 83 11.37 -8.89 7.45
N ALA A 84 11.12 -7.78 6.75
CA ALA A 84 12.11 -7.15 5.89
C ALA A 84 12.04 -5.62 5.98
N ALA A 85 13.19 -4.98 5.76
CA ALA A 85 13.31 -3.53 5.64
C ALA A 85 13.77 -3.15 4.22
N PRO A 86 12.84 -3.02 3.25
CA PRO A 86 13.22 -2.62 1.89
C PRO A 86 13.86 -1.23 1.87
N SER A 87 14.83 -1.04 0.97
CA SER A 87 15.43 0.28 0.74
C SER A 87 14.39 1.27 0.19
N ALA A 88 14.67 2.57 0.31
CA ALA A 88 13.82 3.62 -0.25
C ALA A 88 13.57 3.42 -1.76
N GLU A 89 14.59 3.03 -2.52
CA GLU A 89 14.47 2.75 -3.96
C GLU A 89 13.56 1.55 -4.26
N ARG A 90 13.64 0.48 -3.46
CA ARG A 90 12.73 -0.68 -3.60
C ARG A 90 11.29 -0.28 -3.31
N TRP A 91 11.06 0.59 -2.32
CA TRP A 91 9.75 1.14 -2.04
C TRP A 91 9.22 2.02 -3.18
N THR A 92 10.06 2.89 -3.76
CA THR A 92 9.69 3.69 -4.93
C THR A 92 9.32 2.79 -6.11
N THR A 93 10.13 1.76 -6.38
CA THR A 93 9.90 0.81 -7.48
C THR A 93 8.58 0.06 -7.28
N ALA A 94 8.35 -0.50 -6.09
CA ALA A 94 7.12 -1.21 -5.77
C ALA A 94 5.90 -0.28 -5.86
N GLY A 95 6.00 0.94 -5.33
CA GLY A 95 4.93 1.92 -5.39
C GLY A 95 4.54 2.31 -6.82
N ARG A 96 5.52 2.53 -7.70
CA ARG A 96 5.27 2.81 -9.12
C ARG A 96 4.61 1.63 -9.82
N ALA A 97 5.06 0.40 -9.56
CA ALA A 97 4.46 -0.80 -10.13
C ALA A 97 2.99 -0.96 -9.70
N VAL A 98 2.70 -0.77 -8.42
CA VAL A 98 1.34 -0.84 -7.87
C VAL A 98 0.44 0.24 -8.49
N ALA A 99 0.91 1.49 -8.56
CA ALA A 99 0.15 2.58 -9.17
C ALA A 99 -0.13 2.34 -10.67
N ALA A 100 0.85 1.80 -11.40
CA ALA A 100 0.70 1.48 -12.82
C ALA A 100 -0.32 0.37 -13.06
N VAL A 101 -0.35 -0.69 -12.24
CA VAL A 101 -1.33 -1.78 -12.38
C VAL A 101 -2.74 -1.30 -12.05
N ALA A 102 -2.89 -0.47 -11.01
CA ALA A 102 -4.17 0.01 -10.53
C ALA A 102 -4.86 1.06 -11.42
N THR A 103 -4.15 1.55 -12.45
CA THR A 103 -4.67 2.50 -13.46
C THR A 103 -5.01 1.82 -14.79
N ARG A 104 -4.76 0.51 -14.93
CA ARG A 104 -5.15 -0.26 -16.12
C ARG A 104 -6.68 -0.45 -16.14
N PRO A 105 -7.32 -0.33 -17.32
CA PRO A 105 -8.77 -0.44 -17.47
C PRO A 105 -9.29 -1.84 -17.15
#